data_AF-G6AFT2-F1
#
_entry.id   AF-G6AFT2-F1
#
_cell.length_a   1.000
_cell.length_b   1.000
_cell.length_c   1.000
_cell.angle_alpha   90.00
_cell.angle_beta   90.00
_cell.angle_gamma   90.00
#
_symmetry.space_group_name_H-M   'P 1'
#
loop_
_entity.id
_entity.type
_entity.pdbx_description
1 polymer ?
#
loop_
_entity_poly.entity_id
_entity_poly.type
_entity_poly.pdbx_seq_one_letter_code
_entity_poly.pdbx_strand_id
1 'polypeptide(L)'
;MEKNLLFSFDDEIATRFYYDITSHKIAVYFAAYYNNGRFVEKECRLIIEKWEYAKSKLSVDSRYKNLEDHVGIISMILDMYVADKKLFLTVNTLDGQYVDLLFYNCNVKVEEIP
;
A
#
# COMPACT_ATOMS: atom_id res chain seq x y z
N MET A 1 10.60 -17.99 0.22
CA MET A 1 9.24 -17.44 0.30
C MET A 1 9.22 -16.55 1.52
N GLU A 2 9.43 -15.24 1.35
CA GLU A 2 9.43 -14.30 2.47
C GLU A 2 8.13 -13.51 2.45
N LYS A 3 7.17 -13.96 3.27
CA LYS A 3 6.03 -13.17 3.74
C LYS A 3 6.47 -12.54 5.05
N ASN A 4 6.82 -11.26 5.06
CA ASN A 4 7.27 -10.58 6.28
C ASN A 4 6.53 -9.26 6.50
N LEU A 5 5.21 -9.27 6.35
CA LEU A 5 4.37 -8.27 7.00
C LEU A 5 3.47 -9.02 7.98
N LEU A 6 3.54 -8.61 9.24
CA LEU A 6 2.71 -9.12 10.32
C LEU A 6 1.27 -8.58 10.20
N PHE A 7 0.93 -7.87 9.12
CA PHE A 7 -0.39 -7.31 8.92
C PHE A 7 -0.84 -7.41 7.47
N SER A 8 -2.16 -7.52 7.28
CA SER A 8 -2.84 -7.46 5.99
C SER A 8 -4.15 -6.67 6.12
N PHE A 9 -4.73 -6.34 4.97
CA PHE A 9 -5.98 -5.59 4.85
C PHE A 9 -6.95 -6.37 3.95
N ASP A 10 -6.93 -7.70 4.10
CA ASP A 10 -7.73 -8.61 3.28
C ASP A 10 -9.21 -8.26 3.44
N ASP A 11 -9.90 -8.08 2.32
CA ASP A 11 -11.32 -7.67 2.23
C ASP A 11 -11.66 -6.27 2.81
N GLU A 12 -10.67 -5.47 3.21
CA GLU A 12 -10.89 -4.12 3.75
C GLU A 12 -10.90 -3.04 2.66
N ILE A 13 -11.94 -2.20 2.68
CA ILE A 13 -12.07 -1.04 1.79
C ILE A 13 -11.42 0.18 2.46
N ALA A 14 -10.62 0.90 1.70
CA ALA A 14 -10.01 2.14 2.14
C ALA A 14 -11.09 3.21 2.40
N THR A 15 -11.09 3.78 3.61
CA THR A 15 -12.02 4.84 4.01
C THR A 15 -11.49 6.24 3.68
N ARG A 16 -10.16 6.40 3.65
CA ARG A 16 -9.46 7.64 3.32
C ARG A 16 -8.12 7.33 2.64
N PHE A 17 -7.69 8.24 1.78
CA PHE A 17 -6.40 8.16 1.10
C PHE A 17 -5.67 9.50 1.19
N TYR A 18 -4.38 9.45 1.51
CA TYR A 18 -3.49 10.60 1.54
C TYR A 18 -2.23 10.29 0.75
N TYR A 19 -1.83 11.23 -0.09
CA TYR A 19 -0.60 11.14 -0.88
C TYR A 19 0.10 12.49 -0.89
N ASP A 20 1.40 12.47 -0.55
CA ASP A 20 2.29 13.60 -0.64
C ASP A 20 3.63 13.15 -1.23
N ILE A 21 3.87 13.53 -2.48
CA ILE A 21 5.12 13.24 -3.19
C ILE A 21 6.29 14.07 -2.68
N THR A 22 6.06 15.22 -2.04
CA THR A 22 7.18 16.06 -1.56
C THR A 22 7.78 15.46 -0.29
N SER A 23 6.94 14.98 0.63
CA SER A 23 7.40 14.30 1.85
C SER A 23 7.65 12.80 1.70
N HIS A 24 7.46 12.26 0.49
CA HIS A 24 7.48 10.82 0.21
C HIS A 24 6.60 10.05 1.20
N LYS A 25 5.29 10.33 1.19
CA LYS A 25 4.31 9.71 2.07
C LYS A 25 3.01 9.30 1.37
N ILE A 26 2.60 8.06 1.59
CA ILE A 26 1.26 7.54 1.32
C ILE A 26 0.67 7.06 2.64
N ALA A 27 -0.58 7.41 2.90
CA ALA A 27 -1.36 6.80 3.97
C ALA A 27 -2.72 6.34 3.46
N VAL A 28 -3.05 5.07 3.73
CA VAL A 28 -4.34 4.46 3.38
C VAL A 28 -5.03 4.06 4.67
N TYR A 29 -6.27 4.51 4.86
CA TYR A 29 -7.02 4.34 6.09
C TYR A 29 -8.04 3.22 5.94
N PHE A 30 -8.21 2.41 6.98
CA PHE A 30 -9.11 1.26 6.98
C PHE A 30 -9.90 1.22 8.29
N ALA A 31 -11.07 0.58 8.26
CA ALA A 31 -11.91 0.39 9.45
C ALA A 31 -11.39 -0.73 10.35
N ALA A 32 -10.75 -1.74 9.76
CA ALA A 32 -10.11 -2.84 10.45
C ALA A 32 -8.86 -3.30 9.69
N TYR A 33 -8.12 -4.24 10.28
CA TYR A 33 -6.98 -4.90 9.66
C TYR A 33 -6.73 -6.25 10.31
N TYR A 34 -5.88 -7.06 9.71
CA TYR A 34 -5.40 -8.30 10.31
C TYR A 34 -4.00 -8.07 10.87
N ASN A 35 -3.74 -8.55 12.09
CA ASN A 35 -2.43 -8.57 12.72
C ASN A 35 -2.07 -10.03 13.09
N ASN A 36 -1.07 -10.59 12.42
CA ASN A 36 -0.66 -11.99 12.54
C ASN A 36 -1.84 -12.96 12.36
N GLY A 37 -2.68 -12.67 11.36
CA GLY A 37 -3.89 -13.44 11.06
C GLY A 37 -5.06 -13.22 12.04
N ARG A 38 -4.89 -12.41 13.09
CA ARG A 38 -5.98 -12.02 13.98
C ARG A 38 -6.67 -10.78 13.44
N PHE A 39 -7.99 -10.84 13.27
CA PHE A 39 -8.81 -9.67 12.94
C PHE A 39 -8.83 -8.66 14.08
N VAL A 40 -8.61 -7.38 13.75
CA VAL A 40 -8.64 -6.25 14.68
C VAL A 40 -9.63 -5.21 14.15
N GLU A 41 -10.81 -5.15 14.77
CA GLU A 41 -11.86 -4.18 14.47
C GLU A 41 -11.53 -2.83 15.12
N LYS A 42 -10.60 -2.10 14.52
CA LYS A 42 -10.19 -0.77 14.98
C LYS A 42 -9.68 0.05 13.80
N GLU A 43 -10.13 1.30 13.73
CA GLU A 43 -9.71 2.20 12.68
C GLU A 43 -8.18 2.35 12.70
N CYS A 44 -7.56 2.23 11.53
CA CYS A 44 -6.12 2.26 11.39
C CYS A 44 -5.71 2.89 10.06
N ARG A 45 -4.40 3.12 9.91
CA ARG A 45 -3.80 3.53 8.65
C ARG A 45 -2.53 2.75 8.35
N LEU A 46 -2.42 2.26 7.12
CA LEU A 46 -1.15 1.86 6.53
C LEU A 46 -0.40 3.11 6.12
N ILE A 47 0.86 3.25 6.55
CA ILE A 47 1.74 4.34 6.15
C ILE A 47 2.93 3.74 5.42
N ILE A 48 3.15 4.24 4.20
CA ILE A 48 4.35 4.01 3.40
C ILE A 48 5.05 5.36 3.33
N GLU A 49 6.26 5.47 3.87
CA GLU A 49 6.96 6.76 3.92
C GLU A 49 8.47 6.64 3.72
N LYS A 50 9.13 7.76 3.43
CA LYS A 50 10.60 7.87 3.33
C LYS A 50 11.21 6.89 2.33
N TRP A 51 10.52 6.60 1.23
CA TRP A 51 11.09 5.82 0.14
C TRP A 51 12.20 6.61 -0.57
N GLU A 52 13.19 5.90 -1.11
CA GLU A 52 14.25 6.50 -1.93
C GLU A 52 13.75 6.72 -3.37
N TYR A 53 13.11 5.69 -3.93
CA TYR A 53 12.48 5.70 -5.24
C TYR A 53 11.17 4.93 -5.20
N ALA A 54 10.22 5.31 -6.03
CA ALA A 54 8.96 4.61 -6.21
C ALA A 54 8.58 4.52 -7.69
N LYS A 55 7.93 3.42 -8.05
CA LYS A 55 7.48 3.15 -9.41
C LYS A 55 6.06 2.59 -9.41
N SER A 56 5.38 2.73 -10.53
CA SER A 56 4.05 2.16 -10.75
C SER A 56 3.94 1.50 -12.12
N LYS A 57 3.02 0.54 -12.26
CA LYS A 57 2.51 0.04 -13.55
C LYS A 57 1.07 -0.40 -13.40
N LEU A 58 0.30 -0.39 -14.48
CA LEU A 58 -0.92 -1.20 -14.51
C LEU A 58 -0.54 -2.68 -14.35
N SER A 59 -1.32 -3.46 -13.62
CA SER A 59 -0.98 -4.87 -13.36
C SER A 59 -0.86 -5.69 -14.65
N VAL A 60 -1.59 -5.30 -15.70
CA VAL A 60 -1.53 -5.89 -17.04
C VAL A 60 -0.25 -5.53 -17.82
N ASP A 61 0.46 -4.48 -17.41
CA ASP A 61 1.66 -4.01 -18.09
C ASP A 61 2.91 -4.77 -17.62
N SER A 62 3.89 -4.87 -18.51
CA SER A 62 5.16 -5.55 -18.23
C SER A 62 6.25 -4.65 -17.64
N ARG A 63 6.10 -3.32 -17.70
CA ARG A 63 7.16 -2.36 -17.34
C ARG A 63 6.68 -1.34 -16.33
N TYR A 64 7.49 -1.16 -15.29
CA TYR A 64 7.35 -0.08 -14.33
C TYR A 64 7.76 1.28 -14.92
N LYS A 65 6.99 2.32 -14.60
CA LYS A 65 7.26 3.73 -14.90
C LYS A 65 7.30 4.55 -13.60
N ASN A 66 7.19 5.88 -13.69
CA ASN A 66 7.18 6.75 -12.52
C ASN A 66 5.96 6.45 -11.65
N LEU A 67 6.05 6.68 -10.34
CA LEU A 67 4.92 6.48 -9.43
C LEU A 67 3.68 7.27 -9.91
N GLU A 68 3.88 8.53 -10.29
CA GLU A 68 2.85 9.49 -10.69
C GLU A 68 2.08 9.10 -11.96
N ASP A 69 2.63 8.21 -12.79
CA ASP A 69 1.98 7.80 -14.05
C ASP A 69 0.71 6.98 -13.81
N HIS A 70 0.64 6.25 -12.69
CA HIS A 70 -0.50 5.37 -12.39
C HIS A 70 -0.93 5.39 -10.91
N VAL A 71 -0.31 6.19 -10.05
CA VAL A 71 -0.78 6.31 -8.66
C VAL A 71 -2.16 6.97 -8.66
N GLY A 72 -3.15 6.24 -8.16
CA GLY A 72 -4.52 6.71 -7.98
C GLY A 72 -4.95 6.65 -6.52
N ILE A 73 -6.19 7.08 -6.26
CA ILE A 73 -6.82 6.88 -4.94
C ILE A 73 -6.97 5.39 -4.72
N ILE A 74 -6.21 4.83 -3.78
CA ILE A 74 -6.28 3.41 -3.42
C ILE A 74 -7.63 3.14 -2.78
N SER A 75 -8.39 2.20 -3.36
CA SER A 75 -9.67 1.73 -2.82
C SER A 75 -9.49 0.45 -2.00
N MET A 76 -8.59 -0.45 -2.41
CA MET A 76 -8.31 -1.71 -1.73
C MET A 76 -6.87 -2.15 -1.96
N ILE A 77 -6.29 -2.84 -0.98
CA ILE A 77 -5.00 -3.54 -1.13
C ILE A 77 -5.31 -5.00 -1.44
N LEU A 78 -4.80 -5.48 -2.58
CA LEU A 78 -5.05 -6.84 -3.07
C LEU A 78 -3.92 -7.81 -2.72
N ASP A 79 -2.68 -7.30 -2.72
CA ASP A 79 -1.51 -8.04 -2.28
C ASP A 79 -0.45 -7.08 -1.75
N MET A 80 0.30 -7.51 -0.75
CA MET A 80 1.34 -6.71 -0.12
C MET A 80 2.43 -7.60 0.45
N TYR A 81 3.67 -7.36 0.03
CA TYR A 81 4.82 -8.07 0.59
C TYR A 81 6.11 -7.25 0.49
N VAL A 82 7.08 -7.60 1.33
CA VAL A 82 8.41 -7.00 1.35
C VAL A 82 9.43 -8.06 0.96
N ALA A 83 10.27 -7.75 -0.02
CA ALA A 83 11.40 -8.59 -0.44
C ALA A 83 12.55 -7.71 -0.91
N ASP A 84 13.80 -8.08 -0.61
CA ASP A 84 15.01 -7.36 -1.05
C ASP A 84 14.97 -5.83 -0.78
N LYS A 85 14.49 -5.43 0.42
CA LYS A 85 14.30 -4.03 0.83
C LYS A 85 13.34 -3.22 -0.06
N LYS A 86 12.44 -3.91 -0.76
CA LYS A 86 11.39 -3.30 -1.58
C LYS A 86 10.03 -3.69 -1.04
N LEU A 87 9.12 -2.74 -1.02
CA LEU A 87 7.69 -3.01 -0.84
C LEU A 87 7.06 -3.19 -2.20
N PHE A 88 6.39 -4.32 -2.38
CA PHE A 88 5.52 -4.62 -3.50
C PHE A 88 4.08 -4.52 -3.01
N LEU A 89 3.27 -3.76 -3.72
CA LEU A 89 1.87 -3.54 -3.37
C LEU A 89 1.03 -3.61 -4.64
N THR A 90 0.07 -4.52 -4.67
CA THR A 90 -0.95 -4.58 -5.72
C THR A 90 -2.23 -3.97 -5.17
N VAL A 91 -2.78 -2.98 -5.85
CA VAL A 91 -3.96 -2.24 -5.39
C VAL A 91 -5.04 -2.17 -6.44
N ASN A 92 -6.27 -2.07 -5.98
CA ASN A 92 -7.35 -1.51 -6.78
C ASN A 92 -7.45 -0.01 -6.47
N THR A 93 -7.71 0.80 -7.49
CA THR A 93 -7.97 2.23 -7.35
C THR A 93 -9.46 2.52 -7.45
N LEU A 94 -9.89 3.68 -6.97
CA LEU A 94 -11.29 4.10 -6.97
C LEU A 94 -11.93 4.17 -8.36
N ASP A 95 -11.13 4.42 -9.40
CA ASP A 95 -11.54 4.40 -10.82
C ASP A 95 -11.52 2.99 -11.45
N GLY A 96 -11.29 1.95 -10.64
CA GLY A 96 -11.38 0.55 -11.04
C GLY A 96 -10.12 -0.01 -11.70
N GLN A 97 -8.99 0.70 -11.65
CA GLN A 97 -7.73 0.18 -12.19
C GLN A 97 -7.06 -0.77 -11.19
N TYR A 98 -6.25 -1.69 -11.75
CA TYR A 98 -5.37 -2.55 -10.98
C TYR A 98 -3.95 -2.06 -11.22
N VAL A 99 -3.27 -1.67 -10.14
CA VAL A 99 -1.97 -1.00 -10.20
C VAL A 99 -1.00 -1.73 -9.30
N ASP A 100 0.19 -2.04 -9.83
CA ASP A 100 1.30 -2.52 -9.04
C ASP A 100 2.20 -1.34 -8.68
N LEU A 101 2.38 -1.11 -7.38
CA LEU A 101 3.26 -0.11 -6.82
C LEU A 101 4.51 -0.78 -6.26
N LEU A 102 5.66 -0.15 -6.50
CA LEU A 102 6.97 -0.66 -6.08
C LEU A 102 7.74 0.47 -5.40
N PHE A 103 8.05 0.29 -4.12
CA PHE A 103 8.81 1.25 -3.33
C PHE A 103 10.16 0.66 -2.92
N TYR A 104 11.23 1.45 -3.06
CA TYR A 104 12.59 1.06 -2.74
C TYR A 104 13.02 1.72 -1.43
N ASN A 105 13.56 0.93 -0.49
CA ASN A 105 14.09 1.40 0.80
C ASN A 105 13.08 2.27 1.58
N CYS A 106 11.81 1.87 1.61
CA CYS A 106 10.76 2.61 2.33
C CYS A 106 10.57 2.12 3.77
N ASN A 107 9.95 2.96 4.59
CA ASN A 107 9.38 2.57 5.88
C ASN A 107 7.90 2.24 5.71
N VAL A 108 7.49 1.11 6.28
CA VAL A 108 6.09 0.65 6.27
C VAL A 108 5.65 0.40 7.70
N LYS A 109 4.49 0.94 8.09
CA LYS A 109 3.91 0.74 9.43
C LYS A 109 2.40 0.83 9.40
N VAL A 110 1.77 0.24 10.40
CA VAL A 110 0.34 0.41 10.70
C VAL A 110 0.22 1.20 11.99
N GLU A 111 -0.65 2.21 12.00
CA GLU A 111 -0.97 2.99 13.18
C GLU A 111 -2.49 2.93 13.42
N GLU A 112 -2.89 2.54 14.63
CA GLU A 112 -4.28 2.62 15.08
C GLU A 112 -4.65 4.09 15.34
N ILE A 113 -5.89 4.46 15.00
CA ILE A 113 -6.41 5.81 15.19
C ILE A 113 -7.19 5.84 16.52
N PRO A 114 -6.96 6.85 17.38
CA PRO A 114 -7.66 7.00 18.66
C PRO A 114 -9.17 7.23 18.52
#